data_AF-A0A852BYV7-F1
#
_entry.id   AF-A0A852BYV7-F1
#
_cell.length_a   1.000
_cell.length_b   1.000
_cell.length_c   1.000
_cell.angle_alpha   90.00
_cell.angle_beta   90.00
_cell.angle_gamma   90.00
#
_symmetry.space_group_name_H-M   'P 1'
#
loop_
_entity.id
_entity.type
_entity.pdbx_description
1 polymer ?
#
loop_
_entity_poly.entity_id
_entity_poly.type
_entity_poly.pdbx_seq_one_letter_code
_entity_poly.pdbx_strand_id
1 'polypeptide(L)'
;VHVKMADEAVCVGPAPTSKSYLNMDAIMEVIKKTRAQAVSLNESICCSSLSSWSLQASEGVTFIGPDTHAIQAMGDKIESKLLAKNAKVNTIPGFDGVVKDADEAVRIAREIGYPVMIKASAGGGGKGMRIAWDDEETREGFRFSSQEAASSFGDDRLLIEKFIDNPRHIEIQVLADKHGNALWLNERECSIQRRNQKVVEEAPSTFLDPETRRAMGEQAVALAKAVKYSSAGTVEFLVDSSKNFYFLEMNTRLQVEHPVTECITGLDLVQEMIRVAKGYPLRHKQADIPINGWAVECRVYAEDPYKSFGLPSIGKLSQYQEPLHVPSVRVDSGIQQGSDISIYYDPMISKLITHGSNRAEALKRMEEALDNYVIRGVAHNISLLREVIIHPRFVQGDISTKFLPEVYPDGFKGHKLTDAERRELLATAASLYVAEQLRSQRFLGTPRIPIAKSKRSSWELSVRLGDGIYPVAVSKDASSFSV
;
A
#
# COMPACT_ATOMS: atom_id res chain seq x y z
N VAL A 1 19.86 3.52 -0.20
CA VAL A 1 20.13 3.27 -1.63
C VAL A 1 20.06 4.54 -2.46
N HIS A 2 19.00 5.35 -2.35
CA HIS A 2 18.80 6.57 -3.15
C HIS A 2 20.03 7.53 -3.23
N VAL A 3 20.74 7.75 -2.12
CA VAL A 3 21.97 8.59 -2.09
C VAL A 3 23.04 8.10 -3.07
N LYS A 4 23.17 6.78 -3.27
CA LYS A 4 24.16 6.19 -4.18
C LYS A 4 23.71 6.21 -5.65
N MET A 5 22.41 6.37 -5.89
CA MET A 5 21.83 6.38 -7.24
C MET A 5 21.85 7.78 -7.85
N ALA A 6 21.87 8.83 -7.02
CA ALA A 6 21.93 10.20 -7.48
C ALA A 6 23.32 10.57 -7.98
N ASP A 7 23.39 11.44 -9.00
CA ASP A 7 24.65 11.99 -9.52
C ASP A 7 25.39 12.84 -8.49
N GLU A 8 24.62 13.54 -7.64
CA GLU A 8 25.10 14.30 -6.49
C GLU A 8 24.16 14.12 -5.29
N ALA A 9 24.71 14.23 -4.07
CA ALA A 9 23.93 14.13 -2.85
C ALA A 9 24.41 15.13 -1.80
N VAL A 10 23.45 15.79 -1.13
CA VAL A 10 23.71 16.76 -0.07
C VAL A 10 22.91 16.40 1.17
N CYS A 11 23.56 16.40 2.34
CA CYS A 11 22.90 16.14 3.61
C CYS A 11 22.03 17.35 4.02
N VAL A 12 20.73 17.12 4.25
CA VAL A 12 19.75 18.15 4.66
C VAL A 12 19.50 18.17 6.17
N GLY A 13 20.16 17.32 6.95
CA GLY A 13 20.03 17.29 8.41
C GLY A 13 20.17 15.90 9.03
N PRO A 14 19.98 15.78 10.36
CA PRO A 14 20.03 14.50 11.06
C PRO A 14 18.79 13.63 10.79
N ALA A 15 18.84 12.36 11.23
CA ALA A 15 17.84 11.34 10.89
C ALA A 15 16.36 11.71 11.16
N PRO A 16 15.97 12.39 12.26
CA PRO A 16 14.58 12.77 12.47
C PRO A 16 14.04 13.65 11.32
N THR A 17 12.96 13.22 10.69
CA THR A 17 12.40 13.86 9.49
C THR A 17 12.10 15.35 9.70
N SER A 18 11.62 15.74 10.89
CA SER A 18 11.36 17.14 11.25
C SER A 18 12.60 18.04 11.23
N LYS A 19 13.80 17.47 11.34
CA LYS A 19 15.08 18.19 11.30
C LYS A 19 15.81 18.04 9.96
N SER A 20 15.26 17.26 9.03
CA SER A 20 15.88 16.95 7.73
C SER A 20 14.88 17.13 6.58
N TYR A 21 14.14 16.07 6.23
CA TYR A 21 13.29 16.10 5.04
C TYR A 21 12.04 17.00 5.17
N LEU A 22 11.62 17.38 6.38
CA LEU A 22 10.59 18.41 6.59
C LEU A 22 11.19 19.82 6.80
N ASN A 23 12.52 19.96 6.78
CA ASN A 23 13.19 21.24 6.96
C ASN A 23 13.33 21.96 5.61
N MET A 24 12.38 22.84 5.32
CA MET A 24 12.36 23.54 4.03
C MET A 24 13.51 24.51 3.83
N ASP A 25 14.00 25.16 4.89
CA ASP A 25 15.14 26.07 4.77
C ASP A 25 16.37 25.30 4.27
N ALA A 26 16.63 24.14 4.87
CA ALA A 26 17.71 23.25 4.45
C ALA A 26 17.54 22.76 3.00
N ILE A 27 16.31 22.38 2.61
CA ILE A 27 16.01 21.94 1.24
C ILE A 27 16.26 23.09 0.23
N MET A 28 15.82 24.29 0.56
CA MET A 28 15.97 25.47 -0.30
C MET A 28 17.44 25.89 -0.43
N GLU A 29 18.24 25.80 0.64
CA GLU A 29 19.69 26.01 0.57
C GLU A 29 20.37 24.99 -0.35
N VAL A 30 19.97 23.71 -0.28
CA VAL A 30 20.51 22.68 -1.18
C VAL A 30 20.14 22.98 -2.62
N ILE A 31 18.89 23.32 -2.92
CA ILE A 31 18.44 23.67 -4.28
C ILE A 31 19.25 24.83 -4.85
N LYS A 32 19.50 25.88 -4.04
CA LYS A 32 20.33 27.03 -4.44
C LYS A 32 21.77 26.61 -4.73
N LYS A 33 22.34 25.74 -3.89
CA LYS A 33 23.72 25.27 -4.02
C LYS A 33 23.93 24.39 -5.25
N THR A 34 23.02 23.44 -5.49
CA THR A 34 23.10 22.50 -6.62
C THR A 34 22.59 23.12 -7.92
N ARG A 35 21.83 24.22 -7.83
CA ARG A 35 21.14 24.87 -8.97
C ARG A 35 20.13 23.93 -9.63
N ALA A 36 19.51 23.06 -8.83
CA ALA A 36 18.44 22.18 -9.29
C ALA A 36 17.30 23.02 -9.89
N GLN A 37 16.90 22.70 -11.12
CA GLN A 37 15.85 23.43 -11.84
C GLN A 37 14.44 22.91 -11.52
N ALA A 38 14.35 21.71 -10.96
CA ALA A 38 13.09 21.11 -10.57
C ALA A 38 13.23 20.23 -9.32
N VAL A 39 12.14 20.08 -8.59
CA VAL A 39 12.07 19.26 -7.37
C VAL A 39 10.85 18.34 -7.46
N SER A 40 11.07 17.04 -7.23
CA SER A 40 10.00 16.07 -7.01
C SER A 40 9.88 15.80 -5.51
N LEU A 41 8.72 16.07 -4.93
CA LEU A 41 8.42 15.67 -3.55
C LEU A 41 7.47 14.48 -3.63
N ASN A 42 8.00 13.29 -3.38
CA ASN A 42 7.20 12.07 -3.36
C ASN A 42 6.44 11.91 -2.03
N GLU A 43 5.27 11.27 -2.14
CA GLU A 43 4.39 10.59 -1.16
C GLU A 43 4.02 11.26 0.19
N SER A 44 4.85 12.03 0.89
CA SER A 44 4.47 12.42 2.28
C SER A 44 5.19 13.62 2.90
N ILE A 45 6.25 14.15 2.29
CA ILE A 45 7.25 14.91 3.06
C ILE A 45 7.10 16.45 2.99
N CYS A 46 6.31 17.02 2.07
CA CYS A 46 6.04 18.47 2.10
C CYS A 46 4.80 18.94 1.33
N CYS A 47 3.98 18.01 0.81
CA CYS A 47 2.84 18.35 -0.05
C CYS A 47 1.73 19.15 0.63
N SER A 48 1.74 19.30 1.96
CA SER A 48 0.65 19.97 2.68
C SER A 48 0.96 21.37 3.23
N SER A 49 2.22 21.83 3.27
CA SER A 49 2.55 23.15 3.83
C SER A 49 2.66 24.25 2.77
N LEU A 50 1.70 25.16 2.81
CA LEU A 50 1.54 26.34 1.95
C LEU A 50 2.79 27.23 1.80
N SER A 51 3.52 27.42 2.89
CA SER A 51 4.71 28.28 2.95
C SER A 51 5.88 27.73 2.12
N SER A 52 5.92 26.41 1.93
CA SER A 52 7.00 25.71 1.21
C SER A 52 6.98 25.98 -0.30
N TRP A 53 5.79 26.21 -0.85
CA TRP A 53 5.57 26.28 -2.30
C TRP A 53 5.73 27.69 -2.87
N SER A 54 5.31 28.71 -2.11
CA SER A 54 5.53 30.12 -2.48
C SER A 54 7.02 30.45 -2.55
N LEU A 55 7.83 29.86 -1.67
CA LEU A 55 9.28 30.05 -1.65
C LEU A 55 9.98 29.44 -2.89
N GLN A 56 9.55 28.26 -3.35
CA GLN A 56 10.12 27.63 -4.55
C GLN A 56 9.83 28.41 -5.82
N ALA A 57 8.59 28.90 -5.96
CA ALA A 57 8.20 29.72 -7.10
C ALA A 57 9.00 31.04 -7.16
N SER A 58 9.31 31.64 -6.00
CA SER A 58 10.12 32.87 -5.95
C SER A 58 11.58 32.67 -6.39
N GLU A 59 12.08 31.44 -6.38
CA GLU A 59 13.46 31.10 -6.75
C GLU A 59 13.58 30.51 -8.17
N GLY A 60 12.47 30.46 -8.93
CA GLY A 60 12.45 29.96 -10.31
C GLY A 60 12.58 28.44 -10.45
N VAL A 61 12.31 27.70 -9.38
CA VAL A 61 12.43 26.23 -9.33
C VAL A 61 11.08 25.59 -9.68
N THR A 62 11.08 24.64 -10.61
CA THR A 62 9.85 23.94 -11.04
C THR A 62 9.49 22.83 -10.06
N PHE A 63 8.29 22.88 -9.48
CA PHE A 63 7.75 21.74 -8.75
C PHE A 63 7.21 20.67 -9.71
N ILE A 64 7.60 19.41 -9.50
CA ILE A 64 7.10 18.25 -10.24
C ILE A 64 5.87 17.71 -9.49
N GLY A 65 4.74 18.38 -9.71
CA GLY A 65 3.47 18.11 -9.05
C GLY A 65 2.41 19.11 -9.50
N PRO A 66 1.22 19.08 -8.89
CA PRO A 66 0.16 20.04 -9.21
C PRO A 66 0.50 21.46 -8.75
N ASP A 67 -0.22 22.42 -9.32
CA ASP A 67 -0.14 23.83 -8.91
C ASP A 67 -0.64 24.04 -7.47
N THR A 68 -0.12 25.06 -6.80
CA THR A 68 -0.40 25.36 -5.39
C THR A 68 -1.87 25.54 -5.08
N HIS A 69 -2.63 26.11 -6.02
CA HIS A 69 -4.08 26.24 -5.90
C HIS A 69 -4.78 24.89 -5.76
N ALA A 70 -4.39 23.89 -6.56
CA ALA A 70 -5.00 22.56 -6.48
C ALA A 70 -4.62 21.84 -5.19
N ILE A 71 -3.37 22.01 -4.72
CA ILE A 71 -2.92 21.48 -3.43
C ILE A 71 -3.75 22.07 -2.27
N GLN A 72 -3.98 23.38 -2.28
CA GLN A 72 -4.80 24.08 -1.29
C GLN A 72 -6.25 23.59 -1.31
N ALA A 73 -6.86 23.68 -2.48
CA ALA A 73 -8.26 23.38 -2.71
C ALA A 73 -8.63 21.96 -2.28
N MET A 74 -7.70 21.01 -2.46
CA MET A 74 -7.90 19.60 -2.11
C MET A 74 -7.38 19.22 -0.72
N GLY A 75 -6.64 20.10 -0.05
CA GLY A 75 -6.05 19.84 1.28
C GLY A 75 -7.03 20.02 2.44
N ASP A 76 -8.05 20.87 2.28
CA ASP A 76 -9.15 21.03 3.25
C ASP A 76 -10.34 20.14 2.84
N LYS A 77 -10.81 19.28 3.76
CA LYS A 77 -11.90 18.34 3.47
C LYS A 77 -13.25 19.00 3.22
N ILE A 78 -13.51 20.15 3.82
CA ILE A 78 -14.75 20.91 3.60
C ILE A 78 -14.69 21.55 2.21
N GLU A 79 -13.59 22.25 1.91
CA GLU A 79 -13.41 22.92 0.61
C GLU A 79 -13.41 21.92 -0.55
N SER A 80 -12.68 20.82 -0.41
CA SER A 80 -12.61 19.77 -1.44
C SER A 80 -13.95 19.12 -1.70
N LYS A 81 -14.77 18.89 -0.66
CA LYS A 81 -16.13 18.35 -0.82
C LYS A 81 -17.06 19.34 -1.54
N LEU A 82 -16.99 20.62 -1.22
CA LEU A 82 -17.76 21.66 -1.92
C LEU A 82 -17.36 21.74 -3.40
N LEU A 83 -16.06 21.67 -3.70
CA LEU A 83 -15.55 21.63 -5.07
C LEU A 83 -15.99 20.37 -5.82
N ALA A 84 -15.93 19.20 -5.18
CA ALA A 84 -16.43 17.95 -5.73
C ALA A 84 -17.93 18.05 -6.07
N LYS A 85 -18.74 18.57 -5.16
CA LYS A 85 -20.18 18.78 -5.37
C LYS A 85 -20.45 19.76 -6.54
N ASN A 86 -19.73 20.87 -6.60
CA ASN A 86 -19.82 21.84 -7.70
C ASN A 86 -19.37 21.24 -9.04
N ALA A 87 -18.39 20.35 -9.02
CA ALA A 87 -17.94 19.57 -10.18
C ALA A 87 -18.87 18.40 -10.55
N LYS A 88 -20.01 18.24 -9.84
CA LYS A 88 -20.99 17.16 -10.02
C LYS A 88 -20.40 15.77 -9.75
N VAL A 89 -19.42 15.69 -8.86
CA VAL A 89 -18.92 14.43 -8.33
C VAL A 89 -19.84 13.97 -7.21
N ASN A 90 -20.14 12.68 -7.18
CA ASN A 90 -20.92 12.07 -6.12
C ASN A 90 -20.17 12.22 -4.79
N THR A 91 -20.74 12.93 -3.82
CA THR A 91 -20.17 13.08 -2.48
C THR A 91 -20.95 12.29 -1.45
N ILE A 92 -20.31 11.86 -0.36
CA ILE A 92 -21.01 11.18 0.73
C ILE A 92 -22.10 12.12 1.29
N PRO A 93 -23.36 11.66 1.41
CA PRO A 93 -24.42 12.44 2.04
C PRO A 93 -23.97 12.89 3.43
N GLY A 94 -24.06 14.18 3.70
CA GLY A 94 -23.55 14.75 4.95
C GLY A 94 -23.83 16.23 5.07
N PHE A 95 -23.34 16.82 6.15
CA PHE A 95 -23.43 18.25 6.36
C PHE A 95 -22.29 18.99 5.67
N ASP A 96 -22.63 20.01 4.88
CA ASP A 96 -21.68 20.78 4.06
C ASP A 96 -21.05 21.96 4.84
N GLY A 97 -21.13 21.95 6.18
CA GLY A 97 -20.64 23.02 7.04
C GLY A 97 -19.84 22.52 8.24
N VAL A 98 -19.32 23.47 9.04
CA VAL A 98 -18.65 23.17 10.30
C VAL A 98 -19.72 22.97 11.39
N VAL A 99 -19.66 21.84 12.08
CA VAL A 99 -20.55 21.55 13.21
C VAL A 99 -20.07 22.32 14.44
N LYS A 100 -20.93 23.14 15.05
CA LYS A 100 -20.55 24.06 16.13
C LYS A 100 -20.42 23.38 17.49
N ASP A 101 -21.35 22.48 17.81
CA ASP A 101 -21.44 21.84 19.11
C ASP A 101 -22.07 20.43 19.02
N ALA A 102 -22.06 19.73 20.14
CA ALA A 102 -22.54 18.34 20.24
C ALA A 102 -24.06 18.20 20.01
N ASP A 103 -24.85 19.23 20.30
CA ASP A 103 -26.31 19.17 20.08
C ASP A 103 -26.64 19.41 18.61
N GLU A 104 -25.92 20.32 17.93
CA GLU A 104 -25.97 20.45 16.48
C GLU A 104 -25.50 19.17 15.78
N ALA A 105 -24.47 18.51 16.31
CA ALA A 105 -24.00 17.21 15.80
C ALA A 105 -25.12 16.15 15.81
N VAL A 106 -25.86 16.04 16.92
CA VAL A 106 -27.01 15.12 17.05
C VAL A 106 -28.13 15.47 16.07
N ARG A 107 -28.47 16.77 15.93
CA ARG A 107 -29.49 17.21 14.96
C ARG A 107 -29.11 16.78 13.55
N ILE A 108 -27.87 17.06 13.13
CA ILE A 108 -27.34 16.70 11.82
C ILE A 108 -27.33 15.17 11.63
N ALA A 109 -26.91 14.42 12.65
CA ALA A 109 -26.85 12.97 12.57
C ALA A 109 -28.25 12.34 12.39
N ARG A 110 -29.27 12.89 13.04
CA ARG A 110 -30.67 12.49 12.85
C ARG A 110 -31.19 12.83 11.45
N GLU A 111 -30.80 13.97 10.89
CA GLU A 111 -31.17 14.39 9.52
C GLU A 111 -30.54 13.48 8.45
N ILE A 112 -29.28 13.08 8.64
CA ILE A 112 -28.57 12.12 7.76
C ILE A 112 -29.09 10.69 7.98
N GLY A 113 -29.50 10.38 9.21
CA GLY A 113 -29.86 9.06 9.70
C GLY A 113 -28.64 8.22 10.10
N TYR A 114 -28.76 7.52 11.22
CA TYR A 114 -27.70 6.64 11.74
C TYR A 114 -27.46 5.38 10.88
N PRO A 115 -26.29 4.74 11.00
CA PRO A 115 -25.07 5.27 11.64
C PRO A 115 -24.44 6.42 10.84
N VAL A 116 -23.67 7.27 11.53
CA VAL A 116 -22.92 8.39 10.92
C VAL A 116 -21.43 8.28 11.26
N MET A 117 -20.59 8.91 10.45
CA MET A 117 -19.16 9.05 10.65
C MET A 117 -18.83 10.51 10.99
N ILE A 118 -18.19 10.73 12.12
CA ILE A 118 -17.64 12.01 12.56
C ILE A 118 -16.17 12.04 12.11
N LYS A 119 -15.73 13.10 11.42
CA LYS A 119 -14.36 13.23 10.90
C LYS A 119 -13.77 14.61 11.17
N ALA A 120 -12.51 14.69 11.55
CA ALA A 120 -11.76 15.95 11.59
C ALA A 120 -11.51 16.51 10.19
N SER A 121 -11.67 17.83 10.02
CA SER A 121 -11.46 18.53 8.73
C SER A 121 -10.01 18.46 8.27
N ALA A 122 -9.05 18.77 9.15
CA ALA A 122 -7.62 18.74 8.87
C ALA A 122 -6.97 17.35 9.14
N GLY A 123 -7.76 16.33 9.47
CA GLY A 123 -7.25 15.02 9.89
C GLY A 123 -6.87 14.11 8.72
N GLY A 124 -5.81 13.31 8.89
CA GLY A 124 -5.38 12.28 7.93
C GLY A 124 -4.97 10.98 8.63
N GLY A 125 -4.99 9.86 7.89
CA GLY A 125 -4.44 8.58 8.36
C GLY A 125 -5.17 7.94 9.55
N GLY A 126 -6.51 8.02 9.61
CA GLY A 126 -7.30 7.32 10.63
C GLY A 126 -7.62 8.13 11.89
N LYS A 127 -6.88 9.21 12.17
CA LYS A 127 -6.99 9.99 13.42
C LYS A 127 -8.16 10.97 13.40
N GLY A 128 -8.85 11.12 14.54
CA GLY A 128 -10.02 12.00 14.66
C GLY A 128 -11.23 11.55 13.84
N MET A 129 -11.42 10.24 13.66
CA MET A 129 -12.60 9.66 13.02
C MET A 129 -13.33 8.70 13.96
N ARG A 130 -14.66 8.81 14.04
CA ARG A 130 -15.50 7.96 14.91
C ARG A 130 -16.84 7.65 14.28
N ILE A 131 -17.30 6.41 14.44
CA ILE A 131 -18.64 5.98 14.05
C ILE A 131 -19.57 6.23 15.24
N ALA A 132 -20.75 6.77 14.97
CA ALA A 132 -21.82 6.92 15.96
C ALA A 132 -23.10 6.23 15.47
N TRP A 133 -23.65 5.36 16.31
CA TRP A 133 -24.85 4.57 16.04
C TRP A 133 -26.12 5.21 16.60
N ASP A 134 -25.98 6.13 17.55
CA ASP A 134 -27.09 6.85 18.17
C ASP A 134 -26.68 8.26 18.63
N ASP A 135 -27.63 8.94 19.29
CA ASP A 135 -27.44 10.31 19.76
C ASP A 135 -26.37 10.44 20.85
N GLU A 136 -26.24 9.44 21.73
CA GLU A 136 -25.29 9.51 22.84
C GLU A 136 -23.86 9.33 22.34
N GLU A 137 -23.66 8.31 21.49
CA GLU A 137 -22.39 8.11 20.81
C GLU A 137 -22.01 9.30 19.92
N THR A 138 -22.99 10.01 19.35
CA THR A 138 -22.72 11.22 18.56
C THR A 138 -22.19 12.35 19.44
N ARG A 139 -22.78 12.58 20.62
CA ARG A 139 -22.29 13.61 21.55
C ARG A 139 -20.89 13.30 22.04
N GLU A 140 -20.66 12.06 22.47
CA GLU A 140 -19.34 11.63 22.93
C GLU A 140 -18.32 11.68 21.80
N GLY A 141 -18.68 11.14 20.63
CA GLY A 141 -17.85 11.09 19.44
C GLY A 141 -17.42 12.49 18.97
N PHE A 142 -18.32 13.47 18.99
CA PHE A 142 -18.01 14.87 18.68
C PHE A 142 -16.99 15.46 19.66
N ARG A 143 -17.22 15.31 20.98
CA ARG A 143 -16.33 15.85 22.02
C ARG A 143 -14.93 15.27 21.92
N PHE A 144 -14.82 13.94 21.78
CA PHE A 144 -13.52 13.28 21.70
C PHE A 144 -12.78 13.62 20.40
N SER A 145 -13.48 13.61 19.25
CA SER A 145 -12.86 13.89 17.96
C SER A 145 -12.38 15.34 17.86
N SER A 146 -13.10 16.30 18.46
CA SER A 146 -12.72 17.72 18.47
C SER A 146 -11.45 17.94 19.29
N GLN A 147 -11.35 17.31 20.48
CA GLN A 147 -10.14 17.37 21.31
C GLN A 147 -8.92 16.71 20.62
N GLU A 148 -9.13 15.56 19.99
CA GLU A 148 -8.09 14.87 19.23
C GLU A 148 -7.62 15.70 18.03
N ALA A 149 -8.55 16.35 17.33
CA ALA A 149 -8.25 17.19 16.19
C ALA A 149 -7.47 18.46 16.60
N ALA A 150 -7.91 19.14 17.65
CA ALA A 150 -7.22 20.30 18.19
C ALA A 150 -5.78 19.97 18.65
N SER A 151 -5.60 18.85 19.35
CA SER A 151 -4.29 18.44 19.85
C SER A 151 -3.35 17.91 18.77
N SER A 152 -3.89 17.24 17.74
CA SER A 152 -3.08 16.61 16.68
C SER A 152 -2.81 17.53 15.50
N PHE A 153 -3.75 18.42 15.15
CA PHE A 153 -3.73 19.21 13.92
C PHE A 153 -3.89 20.71 14.14
N GLY A 154 -4.19 21.16 15.37
CA GLY A 154 -4.43 22.58 15.66
C GLY A 154 -5.72 23.14 15.05
N ASP A 155 -6.62 22.27 14.57
CA ASP A 155 -7.90 22.59 13.95
C ASP A 155 -8.96 21.67 14.57
N ASP A 156 -9.99 22.25 15.17
CA ASP A 156 -11.05 21.55 15.89
C ASP A 156 -12.34 21.36 15.07
N ARG A 157 -12.34 21.80 13.80
CA ARG A 157 -13.49 21.68 12.90
C ARG A 157 -13.79 20.22 12.57
N LEU A 158 -15.03 19.81 12.76
CA LEU A 158 -15.52 18.46 12.47
C LEU A 158 -16.60 18.46 11.38
N LEU A 159 -16.64 17.35 10.65
CA LEU A 159 -17.61 16.97 9.62
C LEU A 159 -18.42 15.77 10.10
N ILE A 160 -19.70 15.70 9.70
CA ILE A 160 -20.57 14.54 9.93
C ILE A 160 -21.12 14.08 8.59
N GLU A 161 -20.89 12.80 8.29
CA GLU A 161 -21.27 12.17 7.03
C GLU A 161 -21.98 10.84 7.29
N LYS A 162 -22.74 10.37 6.30
CA LYS A 162 -23.33 9.04 6.35
C LYS A 162 -22.22 8.00 6.46
N PHE A 163 -22.37 7.07 7.41
CA PHE A 163 -21.49 5.90 7.46
C PHE A 163 -21.88 4.94 6.33
N ILE A 164 -20.95 4.67 5.43
CA ILE A 164 -21.11 3.65 4.40
C ILE A 164 -20.65 2.33 4.99
N ASP A 165 -21.56 1.35 5.09
CA ASP A 165 -21.24 0.04 5.66
C ASP A 165 -20.55 -0.86 4.63
N ASN A 166 -19.54 -1.62 5.11
CA ASN A 166 -18.69 -2.52 4.33
C ASN A 166 -18.17 -1.93 3.01
N PRO A 167 -17.62 -0.71 3.00
CA PRO A 167 -17.25 -0.07 1.75
C PRO A 167 -16.02 -0.74 1.16
N ARG A 168 -15.96 -0.72 -0.15
CA ARG A 168 -14.72 -0.87 -0.90
C ARG A 168 -14.05 0.48 -1.05
N HIS A 169 -12.73 0.51 -0.92
CA HIS A 169 -11.93 1.68 -1.21
C HIS A 169 -11.41 1.54 -2.64
N ILE A 170 -11.98 2.30 -3.56
CA ILE A 170 -11.62 2.28 -4.97
C ILE A 170 -11.25 3.68 -5.41
N GLU A 171 -10.14 3.82 -6.11
CA GLU A 171 -9.57 5.11 -6.43
C GLU A 171 -9.21 5.21 -7.91
N ILE A 172 -9.32 6.42 -8.47
CA ILE A 172 -9.05 6.69 -9.89
C ILE A 172 -7.74 7.46 -10.02
N GLN A 173 -6.80 6.88 -10.77
CA GLN A 173 -5.60 7.61 -11.19
C GLN A 173 -5.98 8.68 -12.21
N VAL A 174 -5.57 9.92 -11.97
CA VAL A 174 -5.70 11.03 -12.91
C VAL A 174 -4.32 11.49 -13.36
N LEU A 175 -4.20 11.86 -14.63
CA LEU A 175 -3.05 12.53 -15.21
C LEU A 175 -3.53 13.75 -16.00
N ALA A 176 -3.03 14.94 -15.67
CA ALA A 176 -3.42 16.19 -16.31
C ALA A 176 -2.21 17.03 -16.71
N ASP A 177 -2.33 17.82 -17.78
CA ASP A 177 -1.31 18.77 -18.21
C ASP A 177 -1.67 20.23 -17.94
N LYS A 178 -0.72 21.13 -18.20
CA LYS A 178 -0.91 22.58 -18.08
C LYS A 178 -1.71 23.21 -19.24
N HIS A 179 -2.20 22.39 -20.17
CA HIS A 179 -2.95 22.81 -21.36
C HIS A 179 -4.46 22.51 -21.25
N GLY A 180 -4.91 22.06 -20.06
CA GLY A 180 -6.32 21.74 -19.79
C GLY A 180 -6.74 20.33 -20.20
N ASN A 181 -5.80 19.47 -20.62
CA ASN A 181 -6.08 18.07 -20.87
C ASN A 181 -5.97 17.29 -19.56
N ALA A 182 -6.89 16.34 -19.35
CA ALA A 182 -6.88 15.44 -18.22
C ALA A 182 -7.47 14.08 -18.62
N LEU A 183 -6.87 13.01 -18.11
CA LEU A 183 -7.18 11.61 -18.40
C LEU A 183 -7.37 10.85 -17.09
N TRP A 184 -8.20 9.81 -17.09
CA TRP A 184 -8.18 8.79 -16.04
C TRP A 184 -7.46 7.54 -16.53
N LEU A 185 -6.64 6.94 -15.67
CA LEU A 185 -5.82 5.77 -15.97
C LEU A 185 -6.38 4.52 -15.27
N ASN A 186 -7.68 4.34 -15.43
CA ASN A 186 -8.51 3.34 -14.74
C ASN A 186 -8.44 3.46 -13.21
N GLU A 187 -9.00 2.47 -12.51
CA GLU A 187 -9.10 2.41 -11.07
C GLU A 187 -8.09 1.44 -10.44
N ARG A 188 -7.86 1.63 -9.14
CA ARG A 188 -7.23 0.66 -8.24
C ARG A 188 -8.19 0.29 -7.12
N GLU A 189 -8.18 -0.99 -6.75
CA GLU A 189 -8.88 -1.53 -5.60
C GLU A 189 -7.92 -1.60 -4.41
N CYS A 190 -8.17 -0.80 -3.39
CA CYS A 190 -7.30 -0.62 -2.22
C CYS A 190 -8.01 -1.03 -0.92
N SER A 191 -8.95 -1.97 -1.01
CA SER A 191 -9.81 -2.38 0.11
C SER A 191 -9.10 -3.20 1.18
N ILE A 192 -8.00 -3.89 0.86
CA ILE A 192 -7.27 -4.65 1.89
C ILE A 192 -6.45 -3.69 2.75
N GLN A 193 -6.97 -3.42 3.94
CA GLN A 193 -6.44 -2.41 4.83
C GLN A 193 -6.24 -2.91 6.27
N ARG A 194 -5.22 -2.36 6.93
CA ARG A 194 -4.97 -2.50 8.37
C ARG A 194 -5.04 -1.11 9.00
N ARG A 195 -6.01 -0.87 9.90
CA ARG A 195 -6.19 0.43 10.56
C ARG A 195 -6.20 1.60 9.55
N ASN A 196 -6.97 1.43 8.46
CA ASN A 196 -7.09 2.37 7.35
C ASN A 196 -5.80 2.62 6.54
N GLN A 197 -4.75 1.81 6.73
CA GLN A 197 -3.57 1.79 5.87
C GLN A 197 -3.71 0.67 4.84
N LYS A 198 -3.48 0.99 3.57
CA LYS A 198 -3.52 0.03 2.46
C LYS A 198 -2.38 -0.98 2.60
N VAL A 199 -2.67 -2.25 2.33
CA VAL A 199 -1.73 -3.38 2.50
C VAL A 199 -1.54 -4.15 1.21
N VAL A 200 -2.64 -4.38 0.47
CA VAL A 200 -2.66 -5.01 -0.85
C VAL A 200 -3.57 -4.19 -1.75
N GLU A 201 -3.07 -3.90 -2.95
CA GLU A 201 -3.75 -3.11 -3.97
C GLU A 201 -3.77 -3.88 -5.29
N GLU A 202 -4.82 -3.74 -6.07
CA GLU A 202 -4.88 -4.34 -7.40
C GLU A 202 -5.49 -3.41 -8.44
N ALA A 203 -5.10 -3.61 -9.71
CA ALA A 203 -5.66 -2.90 -10.84
C ALA A 203 -5.93 -3.88 -11.99
N PRO A 204 -7.12 -3.85 -12.62
CA PRO A 204 -8.32 -3.09 -12.21
C PRO A 204 -9.00 -3.66 -10.95
N SER A 205 -10.17 -3.14 -10.58
CA SER A 205 -11.04 -3.71 -9.53
C SER A 205 -11.89 -4.86 -10.06
N THR A 206 -12.05 -5.90 -9.24
CA THR A 206 -13.00 -7.01 -9.49
C THR A 206 -14.47 -6.60 -9.35
N PHE A 207 -14.75 -5.48 -8.66
CA PHE A 207 -16.10 -5.08 -8.31
C PHE A 207 -16.76 -4.20 -9.37
N LEU A 208 -15.97 -3.40 -10.09
CA LEU A 208 -16.50 -2.43 -11.04
C LEU A 208 -16.78 -3.06 -12.42
N ASP A 209 -18.01 -2.86 -12.90
CA ASP A 209 -18.34 -3.03 -14.31
C ASP A 209 -17.84 -1.84 -15.16
N PRO A 210 -17.82 -1.98 -16.50
CA PRO A 210 -17.32 -0.92 -17.40
C PRO A 210 -18.09 0.41 -17.29
N GLU A 211 -19.39 0.38 -16.97
CA GLU A 211 -20.22 1.57 -16.83
C GLU A 211 -19.85 2.36 -15.58
N THR A 212 -19.80 1.68 -14.42
CA THR A 212 -19.41 2.29 -13.14
C THR A 212 -17.99 2.84 -13.21
N ARG A 213 -17.05 2.08 -13.80
CA ARG A 213 -15.66 2.51 -14.02
C ARG A 213 -15.57 3.79 -14.86
N ARG A 214 -16.34 3.86 -15.95
CA ARG A 214 -16.42 5.07 -16.78
C ARG A 214 -16.96 6.25 -15.98
N ALA A 215 -18.07 6.06 -15.26
CA ALA A 215 -18.68 7.13 -14.46
C ALA A 215 -17.72 7.68 -13.41
N MET A 216 -17.00 6.80 -12.69
CA MET A 216 -15.96 7.21 -11.74
C MET A 216 -14.81 7.95 -12.42
N GLY A 217 -14.33 7.46 -13.56
CA GLY A 217 -13.27 8.08 -14.35
C GLY A 217 -13.63 9.49 -14.84
N GLU A 218 -14.83 9.65 -15.37
CA GLU A 218 -15.35 10.94 -15.86
C GLU A 218 -15.52 11.95 -14.71
N GLN A 219 -16.02 11.51 -13.56
CA GLN A 219 -16.13 12.37 -12.37
C GLN A 219 -14.77 12.77 -11.79
N ALA A 220 -13.80 11.84 -11.75
CA ALA A 220 -12.43 12.15 -11.31
C ALA A 220 -11.76 13.19 -12.23
N VAL A 221 -11.93 13.07 -13.56
CA VAL A 221 -11.44 14.07 -14.52
C VAL A 221 -12.20 15.39 -14.39
N ALA A 222 -13.50 15.37 -14.12
CA ALA A 222 -14.27 16.59 -13.88
C ALA A 222 -13.75 17.36 -12.66
N LEU A 223 -13.47 16.68 -11.55
CA LEU A 223 -12.86 17.28 -10.36
C LEU A 223 -11.48 17.86 -10.67
N ALA A 224 -10.62 17.08 -11.33
CA ALA A 224 -9.28 17.54 -11.71
C ALA A 224 -9.34 18.81 -12.58
N LYS A 225 -10.27 18.87 -13.54
CA LYS A 225 -10.48 20.08 -14.36
C LYS A 225 -11.02 21.26 -13.55
N ALA A 226 -11.93 21.03 -12.61
CA ALA A 226 -12.50 22.07 -11.77
C ALA A 226 -11.44 22.81 -10.94
N VAL A 227 -10.39 22.09 -10.52
CA VAL A 227 -9.27 22.66 -9.74
C VAL A 227 -8.07 23.03 -10.60
N LYS A 228 -8.20 22.96 -11.94
CA LYS A 228 -7.11 23.18 -12.91
C LYS A 228 -5.86 22.34 -12.59
N TYR A 229 -6.09 21.07 -12.25
CA TYR A 229 -5.06 20.14 -11.86
C TYR A 229 -4.02 19.93 -12.97
N SER A 230 -2.77 19.71 -12.57
CA SER A 230 -1.67 19.32 -13.44
C SER A 230 -0.83 18.25 -12.73
N SER A 231 -0.08 17.43 -13.48
CA SER A 231 0.66 16.26 -12.98
C SER A 231 -0.24 15.03 -12.70
N ALA A 232 0.31 14.04 -11.99
CA ALA A 232 -0.40 12.85 -11.56
C ALA A 232 -1.00 13.06 -10.16
N GLY A 233 -2.25 12.62 -9.99
CA GLY A 233 -2.96 12.62 -8.71
C GLY A 233 -4.03 11.54 -8.68
N THR A 234 -4.63 11.31 -7.52
CA THR A 234 -5.64 10.26 -7.37
C THR A 234 -6.90 10.80 -6.71
N VAL A 235 -8.06 10.42 -7.24
CA VAL A 235 -9.36 10.68 -6.61
C VAL A 235 -9.86 9.40 -5.96
N GLU A 236 -9.99 9.41 -4.63
CA GLU A 236 -10.42 8.25 -3.84
C GLU A 236 -11.94 8.24 -3.64
N PHE A 237 -12.54 7.05 -3.71
CA PHE A 237 -13.96 6.83 -3.50
C PHE A 237 -14.21 5.69 -2.52
N LEU A 238 -15.28 5.82 -1.73
CA LEU A 238 -15.92 4.67 -1.09
C LEU A 238 -17.03 4.15 -2.00
N VAL A 239 -17.02 2.85 -2.27
CA VAL A 239 -18.03 2.18 -3.09
C VAL A 239 -18.83 1.22 -2.23
N ASP A 240 -20.15 1.40 -2.21
CA ASP A 240 -21.06 0.54 -1.44
C ASP A 240 -21.40 -0.76 -2.18
N SER A 241 -22.13 -1.66 -1.50
CA SER A 241 -22.54 -2.95 -2.06
C SER A 241 -23.44 -2.86 -3.30
N SER A 242 -24.10 -1.72 -3.49
CA SER A 242 -24.94 -1.42 -4.66
C SER A 242 -24.19 -0.70 -5.77
N LYS A 243 -22.85 -0.59 -5.66
CA LYS A 243 -21.96 0.12 -6.60
C LYS A 243 -22.20 1.63 -6.68
N ASN A 244 -22.90 2.22 -5.71
CA ASN A 244 -22.86 3.67 -5.58
C ASN A 244 -21.49 4.05 -5.01
N PHE A 245 -20.89 5.08 -5.60
CA PHE A 245 -19.57 5.54 -5.23
C PHE A 245 -19.63 6.99 -4.74
N TYR A 246 -18.81 7.30 -3.75
CA TYR A 246 -18.82 8.58 -3.07
C TYR A 246 -17.40 9.07 -2.86
N PHE A 247 -17.12 10.29 -3.31
CA PHE A 247 -15.84 10.98 -3.15
C PHE A 247 -15.42 11.00 -1.69
N LEU A 248 -14.18 10.58 -1.44
CA LEU A 248 -13.56 10.58 -0.13
C LEU A 248 -12.54 11.70 -0.01
N GLU A 249 -11.54 11.70 -0.89
CA GLU A 249 -10.49 12.71 -0.95
C GLU A 249 -9.79 12.71 -2.32
N MET A 250 -8.98 13.74 -2.58
CA MET A 250 -8.07 13.76 -3.72
C MET A 250 -6.63 13.86 -3.21
N ASN A 251 -5.84 12.81 -3.45
CA ASN A 251 -4.41 12.83 -3.19
C ASN A 251 -3.71 13.60 -4.32
N THR A 252 -3.26 14.82 -4.00
CA THR A 252 -2.62 15.75 -4.94
C THR A 252 -1.14 15.42 -5.21
N ARG A 253 -0.85 14.13 -5.38
CA ARG A 253 0.48 13.55 -5.52
C ARG A 253 0.38 12.15 -6.13
N LEU A 254 1.52 11.62 -6.57
CA LEU A 254 1.64 10.19 -6.84
C LEU A 254 1.41 9.40 -5.54
N GLN A 255 0.88 8.17 -5.69
CA GLN A 255 0.62 7.23 -4.60
C GLN A 255 1.51 5.98 -4.71
N VAL A 256 1.76 5.33 -3.57
CA VAL A 256 2.64 4.16 -3.43
C VAL A 256 2.31 3.10 -4.48
N GLU A 257 1.02 2.84 -4.63
CA GLU A 257 0.37 1.85 -5.49
C GLU A 257 0.24 2.26 -6.97
N HIS A 258 0.85 3.36 -7.41
CA HIS A 258 0.88 3.70 -8.84
C HIS A 258 1.45 2.59 -9.76
N PRO A 259 2.40 1.71 -9.34
CA PRO A 259 2.93 0.68 -10.23
C PRO A 259 1.89 -0.29 -10.78
N VAL A 260 0.80 -0.59 -10.06
CA VAL A 260 -0.24 -1.48 -10.61
C VAL A 260 -0.94 -0.83 -11.81
N THR A 261 -1.13 0.49 -11.78
CA THR A 261 -1.63 1.27 -12.93
C THR A 261 -0.62 1.26 -14.08
N GLU A 262 0.66 1.47 -13.80
CA GLU A 262 1.71 1.42 -14.83
C GLU A 262 1.76 0.05 -15.52
N CYS A 263 1.63 -1.04 -14.75
CA CYS A 263 1.67 -2.41 -15.29
C CYS A 263 0.52 -2.68 -16.27
N ILE A 264 -0.70 -2.23 -15.97
CA ILE A 264 -1.86 -2.50 -16.84
C ILE A 264 -2.02 -1.51 -18.00
N THR A 265 -1.44 -0.31 -17.88
CA THR A 265 -1.54 0.74 -18.92
C THR A 265 -0.31 0.80 -19.82
N GLY A 266 0.86 0.40 -19.32
CA GLY A 266 2.15 0.59 -19.98
C GLY A 266 2.69 2.03 -19.90
N LEU A 267 2.05 2.90 -19.10
CA LEU A 267 2.47 4.29 -18.94
C LEU A 267 3.39 4.45 -17.73
N ASP A 268 4.50 5.16 -17.93
CA ASP A 268 5.41 5.57 -16.85
C ASP A 268 4.93 6.92 -16.28
N LEU A 269 4.33 6.87 -15.09
CA LEU A 269 3.69 8.02 -14.47
C LEU A 269 4.72 9.02 -13.96
N VAL A 270 5.85 8.55 -13.43
CA VAL A 270 6.94 9.44 -12.98
C VAL A 270 7.51 10.21 -14.17
N GLN A 271 7.71 9.55 -15.31
CA GLN A 271 8.13 10.21 -16.55
C GLN A 271 7.09 11.24 -17.02
N GLU A 272 5.81 10.89 -17.03
CA GLU A 272 4.75 11.83 -17.44
C GLU A 272 4.67 13.05 -16.50
N MET A 273 4.84 12.87 -15.19
CA MET A 273 4.92 13.99 -14.23
C MET A 273 6.06 14.96 -14.59
N ILE A 274 7.26 14.43 -14.89
CA ILE A 274 8.42 15.25 -15.28
C ILE A 274 8.12 16.01 -16.59
N ARG A 275 7.49 15.35 -17.56
CA ARG A 275 7.13 15.97 -18.85
C ARG A 275 6.11 17.08 -18.70
N VAL A 276 5.06 16.85 -17.91
CA VAL A 276 4.04 17.85 -17.60
C VAL A 276 4.65 19.02 -16.85
N ALA A 277 5.54 18.77 -15.88
CA ALA A 277 6.25 19.82 -15.17
C ALA A 277 7.05 20.71 -16.13
N LYS A 278 7.68 20.12 -17.15
CA LYS A 278 8.39 20.83 -18.24
C LYS A 278 7.46 21.59 -19.20
N GLY A 279 6.14 21.40 -19.10
CA GLY A 279 5.13 22.11 -19.90
C GLY A 279 4.72 21.39 -21.18
N TYR A 280 5.08 20.12 -21.35
CA TYR A 280 4.59 19.35 -22.50
C TYR A 280 3.11 18.97 -22.34
N PRO A 281 2.34 18.93 -23.44
CA PRO A 281 1.00 18.37 -23.42
C PRO A 281 1.04 16.85 -23.25
N LEU A 282 -0.07 16.29 -22.76
CA LEU A 282 -0.25 14.83 -22.67
C LEU A 282 -0.12 14.20 -24.06
N ARG A 283 0.60 13.08 -24.13
CA ARG A 283 0.81 12.32 -25.38
C ARG A 283 -0.40 11.48 -25.78
N HIS A 284 -1.26 11.17 -24.81
CA HIS A 284 -2.36 10.22 -24.95
C HIS A 284 -3.70 10.93 -24.85
N LYS A 285 -4.71 10.33 -25.49
CA LYS A 285 -6.12 10.64 -25.31
C LYS A 285 -6.76 9.54 -24.48
N GLN A 286 -7.97 9.79 -23.98
CA GLN A 286 -8.67 8.83 -23.14
C GLN A 286 -8.92 7.47 -23.84
N ALA A 287 -9.13 7.50 -25.16
CA ALA A 287 -9.32 6.31 -25.98
C ALA A 287 -8.05 5.45 -26.13
N ASP A 288 -6.87 6.01 -25.83
CA ASP A 288 -5.58 5.32 -25.93
C ASP A 288 -5.20 4.57 -24.65
N ILE A 289 -5.98 4.71 -23.56
CA ILE A 289 -5.69 4.15 -22.25
C ILE A 289 -6.22 2.71 -22.17
N PRO A 290 -5.36 1.68 -22.15
CA PRO A 290 -5.81 0.30 -22.17
C PRO A 290 -6.05 -0.25 -20.76
N ILE A 291 -6.64 -1.44 -20.70
CA ILE A 291 -6.57 -2.35 -19.55
C ILE A 291 -5.93 -3.64 -20.06
N ASN A 292 -4.61 -3.76 -19.89
CA ASN A 292 -3.85 -4.92 -20.35
C ASN A 292 -3.56 -5.85 -19.17
N GLY A 293 -4.45 -6.83 -18.95
CA GLY A 293 -4.29 -7.84 -17.91
C GLY A 293 -4.63 -7.34 -16.52
N TRP A 294 -3.88 -7.81 -15.52
CA TRP A 294 -4.13 -7.54 -14.11
C TRP A 294 -2.82 -7.37 -13.36
N ALA A 295 -2.76 -6.42 -12.44
CA ALA A 295 -1.61 -6.21 -11.57
C ALA A 295 -2.03 -6.19 -10.09
N VAL A 296 -1.17 -6.73 -9.23
CA VAL A 296 -1.36 -6.77 -7.77
C VAL A 296 -0.07 -6.30 -7.11
N GLU A 297 -0.18 -5.39 -6.16
CA GLU A 297 0.90 -4.91 -5.31
C GLU A 297 0.69 -5.38 -3.87
N CYS A 298 1.77 -5.77 -3.22
CA CYS A 298 1.84 -6.06 -1.81
C CYS A 298 2.91 -5.17 -1.18
N ARG A 299 2.53 -4.46 -0.11
CA ARG A 299 3.48 -3.65 0.67
C ARG A 299 4.24 -4.53 1.66
N VAL A 300 5.52 -4.78 1.39
CA VAL A 300 6.37 -5.59 2.25
C VAL A 300 6.94 -4.69 3.34
N TYR A 301 6.58 -4.98 4.59
CA TYR A 301 6.95 -4.21 5.77
C TYR A 301 7.85 -5.00 6.71
N ALA A 302 8.79 -4.32 7.35
CA ALA A 302 9.51 -4.82 8.51
C ALA A 302 8.60 -4.73 9.74
N GLU A 303 7.62 -5.63 9.81
CA GLU A 303 6.57 -5.67 10.81
C GLU A 303 6.29 -7.11 11.22
N ASP A 304 6.03 -7.36 12.50
CA ASP A 304 5.64 -8.69 12.99
C ASP A 304 4.11 -8.86 12.88
N PRO A 305 3.58 -9.69 11.95
CA PRO A 305 2.14 -9.85 11.80
C PRO A 305 1.51 -10.62 12.97
N TYR A 306 2.29 -11.37 13.76
CA TYR A 306 1.79 -12.17 14.88
C TYR A 306 1.54 -11.33 16.15
N LYS A 307 2.08 -10.10 16.20
CA LYS A 307 1.96 -9.18 17.35
C LYS A 307 1.07 -7.99 17.00
N SER A 308 -0.23 -8.17 17.17
CA SER A 308 -1.26 -7.12 16.99
C SER A 308 -1.21 -6.41 15.64
N PHE A 309 -0.82 -7.16 14.60
CA PHE A 309 -0.54 -6.66 13.25
C PHE A 309 0.39 -5.45 13.27
N GLY A 310 1.71 -5.65 13.30
CA GLY A 310 2.66 -4.63 12.86
C GLY A 310 3.16 -3.65 13.90
N LEU A 311 3.78 -4.18 14.96
CA LEU A 311 4.87 -3.44 15.59
C LEU A 311 6.06 -3.41 14.61
N PRO A 312 6.62 -2.22 14.29
CA PRO A 312 7.81 -2.11 13.46
C PRO A 312 8.97 -2.92 14.04
N SER A 313 9.61 -3.71 13.19
CA SER A 313 10.79 -4.49 13.50
C SER A 313 12.03 -3.73 13.05
N ILE A 314 12.70 -3.09 14.01
CA ILE A 314 13.96 -2.37 13.80
C ILE A 314 15.11 -3.37 13.79
N GLY A 315 16.10 -3.14 12.93
CA GLY A 315 17.28 -3.99 12.87
C GLY A 315 17.92 -4.02 11.50
N LYS A 316 18.98 -4.82 11.39
CA LYS A 316 19.76 -4.95 10.16
C LYS A 316 19.25 -6.10 9.31
N LEU A 317 19.12 -5.88 8.00
CA LEU A 317 18.84 -6.92 7.02
C LEU A 317 20.08 -7.78 6.80
N SER A 318 20.17 -8.91 7.50
CA SER A 318 21.32 -9.83 7.37
C SER A 318 21.35 -10.56 6.04
N GLN A 319 20.18 -10.83 5.47
CA GLN A 319 20.00 -11.35 4.12
C GLN A 319 18.77 -10.71 3.49
N TYR A 320 18.90 -10.28 2.24
CA TYR A 320 17.81 -9.69 1.47
C TYR A 320 17.95 -10.08 0.00
N GLN A 321 17.01 -10.87 -0.50
CA GLN A 321 16.96 -11.33 -1.89
C GLN A 321 15.54 -11.16 -2.43
N GLU A 322 15.41 -10.27 -3.39
CA GLU A 322 14.17 -10.00 -4.11
C GLU A 322 13.86 -11.15 -5.09
N PRO A 323 12.58 -11.51 -5.27
CA PRO A 323 12.16 -12.64 -6.10
C PRO A 323 12.14 -12.31 -7.62
N LEU A 324 13.17 -11.63 -8.12
CA LEU A 324 13.23 -11.13 -9.50
C LEU A 324 13.39 -12.23 -10.56
N HIS A 325 13.69 -13.47 -10.16
CA HIS A 325 13.69 -14.63 -11.06
C HIS A 325 12.30 -15.12 -11.42
N VAL A 326 11.27 -14.71 -10.67
CA VAL A 326 9.88 -15.03 -10.98
C VAL A 326 9.41 -14.14 -12.14
N PRO A 327 8.83 -14.70 -13.22
CA PRO A 327 8.40 -13.91 -14.38
C PRO A 327 7.39 -12.82 -14.03
N SER A 328 7.51 -11.66 -14.68
CA SER A 328 6.58 -10.53 -14.53
C SER A 328 6.42 -10.02 -13.09
N VAL A 329 7.51 -10.12 -12.31
CA VAL A 329 7.65 -9.47 -11.00
C VAL A 329 8.40 -8.17 -11.13
N ARG A 330 7.89 -7.13 -10.49
CA ARG A 330 8.56 -5.84 -10.26
C ARG A 330 8.73 -5.63 -8.77
N VAL A 331 9.91 -5.16 -8.37
CA VAL A 331 10.19 -4.77 -6.98
C VAL A 331 10.73 -3.35 -6.98
N ASP A 332 10.05 -2.48 -6.23
CA ASP A 332 10.51 -1.12 -5.99
C ASP A 332 11.01 -1.06 -4.53
N SER A 333 12.31 -0.96 -4.31
CA SER A 333 12.93 -0.98 -2.98
C SER A 333 13.88 0.20 -2.73
N GLY A 334 13.89 0.71 -1.50
CA GLY A 334 14.78 1.81 -1.05
C GLY A 334 16.01 1.36 -0.27
N ILE A 335 16.13 0.04 -0.09
CA ILE A 335 17.02 -0.67 0.83
C ILE A 335 17.75 -1.80 0.11
N GLN A 336 18.81 -2.33 0.74
CA GLN A 336 19.59 -3.44 0.20
C GLN A 336 20.03 -4.37 1.34
N GLN A 337 20.59 -5.54 1.00
CA GLN A 337 21.21 -6.40 2.01
C GLN A 337 22.24 -5.58 2.82
N GLY A 338 22.15 -5.72 4.15
CA GLY A 338 22.95 -4.98 5.11
C GLY A 338 22.41 -3.60 5.49
N SER A 339 21.29 -3.12 4.92
CA SER A 339 20.63 -1.89 5.37
C SER A 339 20.02 -2.05 6.77
N ASP A 340 20.01 -0.95 7.51
CA ASP A 340 19.35 -0.84 8.82
C ASP A 340 17.93 -0.27 8.65
N ILE A 341 16.94 -1.00 9.16
CA ILE A 341 15.58 -0.49 9.37
C ILE A 341 15.57 0.29 10.67
N SER A 342 15.30 1.59 10.59
CA SER A 342 15.39 2.53 11.72
C SER A 342 14.03 2.89 12.29
N ILE A 343 14.01 3.50 13.49
CA ILE A 343 12.80 4.06 14.11
C ILE A 343 12.28 5.34 13.43
N TYR A 344 13.10 5.99 12.60
CA TYR A 344 12.85 7.36 12.16
C TYR A 344 11.96 7.45 10.91
N TYR A 345 11.86 6.35 10.17
CA TYR A 345 11.17 6.30 8.89
C TYR A 345 10.16 5.17 8.88
N ASP A 346 9.29 5.22 7.88
CA ASP A 346 8.37 4.14 7.59
C ASP A 346 9.13 2.80 7.41
N PRO A 347 8.66 1.68 8.02
CA PRO A 347 9.36 0.40 8.00
C PRO A 347 9.15 -0.40 6.70
N MET A 348 8.65 0.21 5.62
CA MET A 348 8.50 -0.44 4.32
C MET A 348 9.87 -0.87 3.78
N ILE A 349 9.97 -2.16 3.45
CA ILE A 349 11.13 -2.79 2.83
C ILE A 349 11.05 -2.59 1.32
N SER A 350 9.90 -2.91 0.73
CA SER A 350 9.69 -2.83 -0.71
C SER A 350 8.22 -2.84 -1.07
N LYS A 351 7.92 -2.41 -2.28
CA LYS A 351 6.67 -2.74 -2.97
C LYS A 351 6.94 -3.95 -3.86
N LEU A 352 6.19 -5.03 -3.67
CA LEU A 352 6.25 -6.21 -4.53
C LEU A 352 5.04 -6.19 -5.45
N ILE A 353 5.29 -6.15 -6.77
CA ILE A 353 4.24 -6.06 -7.77
C ILE A 353 4.34 -7.24 -8.72
N THR A 354 3.19 -7.82 -9.05
CA THR A 354 3.07 -8.87 -10.06
C THR A 354 2.04 -8.47 -11.10
N HIS A 355 2.29 -8.86 -12.34
CA HIS A 355 1.38 -8.64 -13.45
C HIS A 355 1.06 -9.98 -14.13
N GLY A 356 -0.13 -10.13 -14.69
CA GLY A 356 -0.57 -11.31 -15.43
C GLY A 356 -1.58 -10.94 -16.52
N SER A 357 -1.82 -11.85 -17.47
CA SER A 357 -2.84 -11.68 -18.51
C SER A 357 -4.27 -11.62 -17.94
N ASN A 358 -4.45 -12.18 -16.74
CA ASN A 358 -5.67 -12.16 -15.97
C ASN A 358 -5.33 -12.17 -14.47
N ARG A 359 -6.35 -11.95 -13.64
CA ARG A 359 -6.19 -11.90 -12.18
C ARG A 359 -5.60 -13.17 -11.58
N ALA A 360 -6.07 -14.35 -12.00
CA ALA A 360 -5.60 -15.62 -11.43
C ALA A 360 -4.10 -15.83 -11.70
N GLU A 361 -3.61 -15.45 -12.88
CA GLU A 361 -2.19 -15.49 -13.21
C GLU A 361 -1.38 -14.50 -12.36
N ALA A 362 -1.85 -13.27 -12.18
CA ALA A 362 -1.19 -12.28 -11.32
C ALA A 362 -1.11 -12.77 -9.86
N LEU A 363 -2.20 -13.33 -9.32
CA LEU A 363 -2.23 -13.88 -7.96
C LEU A 363 -1.30 -15.06 -7.79
N LYS A 364 -1.27 -16.00 -8.75
CA LYS A 364 -0.35 -17.14 -8.71
C LYS A 364 1.11 -16.68 -8.71
N ARG A 365 1.44 -15.68 -9.55
CA ARG A 365 2.79 -15.08 -9.57
C ARG A 365 3.11 -14.38 -8.25
N MET A 366 2.15 -13.69 -7.63
CA MET A 366 2.34 -13.07 -6.32
C MET A 366 2.61 -14.13 -5.23
N GLU A 367 1.86 -15.23 -5.24
CA GLU A 367 2.09 -16.38 -4.37
C GLU A 367 3.51 -16.93 -4.55
N GLU A 368 3.93 -17.23 -5.79
CA GLU A 368 5.28 -17.70 -6.10
C GLU A 368 6.37 -16.69 -5.69
N ALA A 369 6.14 -15.39 -5.91
CA ALA A 369 7.08 -14.34 -5.56
C ALA A 369 7.27 -14.20 -4.04
N LEU A 370 6.17 -14.21 -3.28
CA LEU A 370 6.21 -14.14 -1.82
C LEU A 370 6.92 -15.37 -1.21
N ASP A 371 6.71 -16.56 -1.78
CA ASP A 371 7.36 -17.80 -1.33
C ASP A 371 8.88 -17.81 -1.64
N ASN A 372 9.31 -17.05 -2.64
CA ASN A 372 10.71 -16.92 -3.05
C ASN A 372 11.45 -15.71 -2.44
N TYR A 373 10.76 -14.88 -1.65
CA TYR A 373 11.34 -13.68 -1.09
C TYR A 373 12.14 -13.99 0.18
N VAL A 374 13.44 -13.70 0.17
CA VAL A 374 14.29 -13.92 1.34
C VAL A 374 14.52 -12.62 2.09
N ILE A 375 14.02 -12.56 3.32
CA ILE A 375 14.27 -11.45 4.26
C ILE A 375 14.71 -12.06 5.59
N ARG A 376 15.91 -11.68 6.07
CA ARG A 376 16.45 -12.14 7.36
C ARG A 376 16.98 -10.95 8.16
N GLY A 377 16.93 -11.09 9.49
CA GLY A 377 17.44 -10.10 10.44
C GLY A 377 16.37 -9.22 11.09
N VAL A 378 15.22 -9.06 10.43
CA VAL A 378 14.01 -8.39 10.98
C VAL A 378 12.79 -9.29 10.80
N ALA A 379 11.78 -9.11 11.65
CA ALA A 379 10.45 -9.66 11.38
C ALA A 379 9.80 -8.91 10.21
N HIS A 380 8.94 -9.59 9.47
CA HIS A 380 8.30 -9.05 8.27
C HIS A 380 6.91 -9.64 8.04
N ASN A 381 6.09 -8.93 7.26
CA ASN A 381 4.68 -9.26 7.05
C ASN A 381 4.39 -10.25 5.89
N ILE A 382 5.41 -10.78 5.21
CA ILE A 382 5.25 -11.69 4.05
C ILE A 382 4.26 -12.84 4.31
N SER A 383 4.30 -13.48 5.47
CA SER A 383 3.38 -14.58 5.78
C SER A 383 1.92 -14.14 5.79
N LEU A 384 1.64 -12.93 6.28
CA LEU A 384 0.28 -12.35 6.21
C LEU A 384 -0.12 -12.04 4.78
N LEU A 385 0.77 -11.40 4.01
CA LEU A 385 0.51 -11.07 2.60
C LEU A 385 0.20 -12.34 1.80
N ARG A 386 1.02 -13.37 1.99
CA ARG A 386 0.87 -14.67 1.33
C ARG A 386 -0.48 -15.31 1.62
N GLU A 387 -0.91 -15.28 2.87
CA GLU A 387 -2.20 -15.79 3.31
C GLU A 387 -3.38 -15.01 2.74
N VAL A 388 -3.28 -13.67 2.66
CA VAL A 388 -4.29 -12.83 2.02
C VAL A 388 -4.45 -13.21 0.54
N ILE A 389 -3.33 -13.36 -0.18
CA ILE A 389 -3.34 -13.62 -1.64
C ILE A 389 -4.03 -14.94 -2.00
N ILE A 390 -3.89 -15.98 -1.19
CA ILE A 390 -4.59 -17.27 -1.43
C ILE A 390 -5.92 -17.40 -0.72
N HIS A 391 -6.31 -16.43 0.12
CA HIS A 391 -7.55 -16.54 0.87
C HIS A 391 -8.74 -16.62 -0.10
N PRO A 392 -9.67 -17.59 0.05
CA PRO A 392 -10.77 -17.79 -0.90
C PRO A 392 -11.61 -16.54 -1.16
N ARG A 393 -11.91 -15.75 -0.11
CA ARG A 393 -12.62 -14.47 -0.24
C ARG A 393 -11.86 -13.45 -1.10
N PHE A 394 -10.54 -13.35 -0.95
CA PHE A 394 -9.72 -12.46 -1.77
C PHE A 394 -9.66 -12.94 -3.22
N VAL A 395 -9.47 -14.24 -3.46
CA VAL A 395 -9.46 -14.86 -4.79
C VAL A 395 -10.80 -14.69 -5.53
N GLN A 396 -11.92 -14.75 -4.82
CA GLN A 396 -13.25 -14.50 -5.38
C GLN A 396 -13.56 -13.01 -5.54
N GLY A 397 -12.74 -12.13 -4.95
CA GLY A 397 -12.98 -10.69 -4.91
C GLY A 397 -14.07 -10.28 -3.92
N ASP A 398 -14.48 -11.14 -2.98
CA ASP A 398 -15.37 -10.81 -1.85
C ASP A 398 -14.56 -10.12 -0.74
N ILE A 399 -14.30 -8.82 -0.93
CA ILE A 399 -13.45 -8.03 -0.06
C ILE A 399 -14.11 -6.70 0.29
N SER A 400 -13.68 -6.16 1.43
CA SER A 400 -14.04 -4.83 1.91
C SER A 400 -12.90 -4.29 2.76
N THR A 401 -13.00 -3.03 3.16
CA THR A 401 -12.12 -2.40 4.16
C THR A 401 -12.06 -3.12 5.51
N LYS A 402 -13.00 -4.04 5.79
CA LYS A 402 -13.05 -4.85 7.03
C LYS A 402 -12.48 -6.26 6.86
N PHE A 403 -11.92 -6.60 5.70
CA PHE A 403 -11.43 -7.95 5.39
C PHE A 403 -10.49 -8.52 6.48
N LEU A 404 -9.44 -7.78 6.85
CA LEU A 404 -8.46 -8.29 7.83
C LEU A 404 -9.08 -8.50 9.23
N PRO A 405 -9.83 -7.54 9.80
CA PRO A 405 -10.57 -7.77 11.06
C PRO A 405 -11.56 -8.94 11.02
N GLU A 406 -12.23 -9.17 9.89
CA GLU A 406 -13.20 -10.27 9.75
C GLU A 406 -12.53 -11.65 9.62
N VAL A 407 -11.46 -11.73 8.84
CA VAL A 407 -10.74 -13.00 8.59
C VAL A 407 -9.84 -13.37 9.76
N TYR A 408 -9.28 -12.38 10.45
CA TYR A 408 -8.34 -12.56 11.54
C TYR A 408 -8.73 -11.74 12.79
N PRO A 409 -9.90 -12.01 13.40
CA PRO A 409 -10.42 -11.22 14.53
C PRO A 409 -9.49 -11.25 15.75
N ASP A 410 -8.85 -12.39 16.01
CA ASP A 410 -7.90 -12.58 17.12
C ASP A 410 -6.44 -12.32 16.72
N GLY A 411 -6.24 -11.67 15.58
CA GLY A 411 -4.93 -11.48 14.96
C GLY A 411 -4.47 -12.65 14.10
N PHE A 412 -3.45 -12.41 13.28
CA PHE A 412 -2.85 -13.42 12.42
C PHE A 412 -2.14 -14.50 13.24
N LYS A 413 -2.46 -15.78 12.97
CA LYS A 413 -1.88 -16.95 13.67
C LYS A 413 -1.00 -17.82 12.76
N GLY A 414 -0.71 -17.37 11.54
CA GLY A 414 0.02 -18.15 10.55
C GLY A 414 -0.86 -19.09 9.74
N HIS A 415 -0.26 -19.68 8.70
CA HIS A 415 -0.90 -20.69 7.85
C HIS A 415 -1.26 -21.94 8.66
N LYS A 416 -2.46 -22.47 8.43
CA LYS A 416 -2.89 -23.75 9.00
C LYS A 416 -2.66 -24.85 7.97
N LEU A 417 -1.60 -25.63 8.20
CA LEU A 417 -1.27 -26.78 7.35
C LEU A 417 -2.42 -27.79 7.31
N THR A 418 -2.88 -28.09 6.10
CA THR A 418 -3.68 -29.27 5.80
C THR A 418 -2.89 -30.55 6.11
N ASP A 419 -3.58 -31.68 6.24
CA ASP A 419 -2.90 -32.96 6.46
C ASP A 419 -1.96 -33.33 5.30
N ALA A 420 -2.28 -32.91 4.08
CA ALA A 420 -1.43 -33.12 2.92
C ALA A 420 -0.13 -32.30 3.01
N GLU A 421 -0.23 -30.99 3.23
CA GLU A 421 0.94 -30.11 3.39
C GLU A 421 1.79 -30.51 4.60
N ARG A 422 1.14 -30.94 5.70
CA ARG A 422 1.86 -31.46 6.87
C ARG A 422 2.68 -32.69 6.51
N ARG A 423 2.09 -33.67 5.81
CA ARG A 423 2.81 -34.87 5.35
C ARG A 423 3.95 -34.50 4.42
N GLU A 424 3.73 -33.57 3.49
CA GLU A 424 4.76 -33.10 2.57
C GLU A 424 5.94 -32.44 3.28
N LEU A 425 5.69 -31.59 4.28
CA LEU A 425 6.74 -30.97 5.08
C LEU A 425 7.52 -32.00 5.91
N LEU A 426 6.82 -32.95 6.53
CA LEU A 426 7.46 -34.06 7.27
C LEU A 426 8.32 -34.90 6.33
N ALA A 427 7.80 -35.25 5.15
CA ALA A 427 8.50 -36.01 4.13
C ALA A 427 9.74 -35.28 3.61
N THR A 428 9.62 -33.98 3.36
CA THR A 428 10.72 -33.13 2.89
C THR A 428 11.82 -33.02 3.94
N ALA A 429 11.46 -32.70 5.19
CA ALA A 429 12.43 -32.59 6.28
C ALA A 429 13.17 -33.91 6.53
N ALA A 430 12.43 -35.02 6.56
CA ALA A 430 13.00 -36.36 6.74
C ALA A 430 13.93 -36.76 5.58
N SER A 431 13.51 -36.50 4.33
CA SER A 431 14.31 -36.78 3.14
C SER A 431 15.59 -35.95 3.09
N LEU A 432 15.52 -34.66 3.42
CA LEU A 432 16.69 -33.78 3.48
C LEU A 432 17.68 -34.23 4.55
N TYR A 433 17.19 -34.60 5.75
CA TYR A 433 18.04 -35.12 6.82
C TYR A 433 18.75 -36.42 6.38
N VAL A 434 18.03 -37.38 5.79
CA VAL A 434 18.64 -38.62 5.29
C VAL A 434 19.63 -38.35 4.16
N ALA A 435 19.31 -37.44 3.25
CA ALA A 435 20.22 -37.04 2.17
C ALA A 435 21.52 -36.43 2.72
N GLU A 436 21.44 -35.58 3.74
CA GLU A 436 22.59 -35.01 4.44
C GLU A 436 23.42 -36.08 5.14
N GLN A 437 22.78 -37.00 5.88
CA GLN A 437 23.43 -38.13 6.54
C GLN A 437 24.16 -39.05 5.55
N LEU A 438 23.56 -39.34 4.40
CA LEU A 438 24.20 -40.14 3.36
C LEU A 438 25.34 -39.38 2.68
N ARG A 439 25.22 -38.06 2.53
CA ARG A 439 26.27 -37.22 1.97
C ARG A 439 27.46 -37.12 2.91
N SER A 440 27.25 -36.98 4.22
CA SER A 440 28.34 -36.90 5.22
C SER A 440 29.16 -38.19 5.33
N GLN A 441 28.58 -39.33 4.95
CA GLN A 441 29.27 -40.62 4.85
C GLN A 441 30.16 -40.76 3.60
N ARG A 442 30.04 -39.86 2.62
CA ARG A 442 30.90 -39.88 1.42
C ARG A 442 32.25 -39.26 1.74
N PHE A 443 33.28 -40.09 1.81
CA PHE A 443 34.65 -39.63 1.96
C PHE A 443 35.18 -39.05 0.63
N LEU A 444 35.76 -37.84 0.67
CA LEU A 444 36.43 -37.23 -0.49
C LEU A 444 37.90 -37.64 -0.47
N GLY A 445 38.33 -38.47 -1.43
CA GLY A 445 39.72 -38.96 -1.57
C GLY A 445 39.84 -40.48 -1.67
N THR A 446 41.06 -40.97 -1.86
CA THR A 446 41.35 -42.42 -1.91
C THR A 446 41.66 -42.91 -0.50
N PRO A 447 40.77 -43.66 0.16
CA PRO A 447 41.01 -44.11 1.52
C PRO A 447 42.13 -45.16 1.54
N ARG A 448 43.06 -45.05 2.49
CA ARG A 448 44.16 -46.02 2.69
C ARG A 448 43.70 -47.35 3.30
N ILE A 449 42.44 -47.43 3.73
CA ILE A 449 41.80 -48.59 4.38
C ILE A 449 40.43 -48.80 3.71
N PRO A 450 39.95 -50.05 3.52
CA PRO A 450 38.62 -50.30 3.00
C PRO A 450 37.52 -49.65 3.87
N ILE A 451 36.71 -48.78 3.27
CA ILE A 451 35.53 -48.20 3.95
C ILE A 451 34.39 -49.21 3.86
N ALA A 452 33.85 -49.63 5.01
CA ALA A 452 32.63 -50.41 5.07
C ALA A 452 31.46 -49.58 4.51
N LYS A 453 30.95 -49.96 3.34
CA LYS A 453 29.74 -49.32 2.79
C LYS A 453 28.53 -49.75 3.61
N SER A 454 27.94 -48.81 4.35
CA SER A 454 26.65 -49.02 5.00
C SER A 454 25.59 -49.34 3.95
N LYS A 455 24.94 -50.50 4.06
CA LYS A 455 23.80 -50.90 3.23
C LYS A 455 22.46 -50.37 3.76
N ARG A 456 22.48 -49.41 4.70
CA ARG A 456 21.26 -48.90 5.32
C ARG A 456 20.39 -48.22 4.25
N SER A 457 19.24 -48.81 3.98
CA SER A 457 18.23 -48.33 3.03
C SER A 457 16.98 -47.80 3.73
N SER A 458 16.88 -47.92 5.05
CA SER A 458 15.75 -47.46 5.86
C SER A 458 16.16 -46.73 7.14
N TRP A 459 15.32 -45.78 7.55
CA TRP A 459 15.47 -44.95 8.73
C TRP A 459 14.13 -44.81 9.44
N GLU A 460 14.12 -45.04 10.75
CA GLU A 460 13.04 -44.64 11.63
C GLU A 460 13.43 -43.31 12.26
N LEU A 461 12.66 -42.26 12.00
CA LEU A 461 12.92 -40.90 12.43
C LEU A 461 11.77 -40.38 13.28
N SER A 462 12.10 -39.40 14.12
CA SER A 462 11.14 -38.64 14.90
C SER A 462 11.27 -37.18 14.49
N VAL A 463 10.32 -36.70 13.69
CA VAL A 463 10.34 -35.34 13.14
C VAL A 463 9.49 -34.43 14.03
N ARG A 464 10.07 -33.31 14.49
CA ARG A 464 9.33 -32.28 15.23
C ARG A 464 8.79 -31.24 14.26
N LEU A 465 7.49 -30.97 14.34
CA LEU A 465 6.84 -29.92 13.56
C LEU A 465 5.87 -29.16 14.46
N GLY A 466 6.18 -27.87 14.70
CA GLY A 466 5.54 -27.10 15.76
C GLY A 466 5.76 -27.77 17.12
N ASP A 467 4.68 -27.92 17.90
CA ASP A 467 4.70 -28.60 19.19
C ASP A 467 4.53 -30.13 19.07
N GLY A 468 4.32 -30.65 17.85
CA GLY A 468 4.09 -32.07 17.59
C GLY A 468 5.38 -32.85 17.32
N ILE A 469 5.39 -34.13 17.69
CA ILE A 469 6.43 -35.10 17.35
C ILE A 469 5.80 -36.22 16.52
N TYR A 470 6.34 -36.47 15.34
CA TYR A 470 5.79 -37.38 14.36
C TYR A 470 6.78 -38.51 14.05
N PRO A 471 6.42 -39.78 14.26
CA PRO A 471 7.23 -40.91 13.80
C PRO A 471 7.13 -41.00 12.27
N VAL A 472 8.28 -41.15 11.61
CA VAL A 472 8.39 -41.15 10.15
C VAL A 472 9.38 -42.23 9.72
N ALA A 473 8.95 -43.11 8.81
CA ALA A 473 9.78 -44.15 8.25
C ALA A 473 10.25 -43.73 6.84
N VAL A 474 11.55 -43.53 6.67
CA VAL A 474 12.13 -43.17 5.38
C VAL A 474 12.79 -44.39 4.78
N SER A 475 12.54 -44.65 3.50
CA SER A 475 13.34 -45.57 2.70
C SER A 475 13.92 -44.86 1.49
N LYS A 476 15.10 -45.30 1.04
CA LYS A 476 15.75 -44.76 -0.14
C LYS A 476 15.94 -45.84 -1.19
N ASP A 477 15.37 -45.61 -2.36
CA ASP A 477 15.65 -46.39 -3.57
C ASP A 477 16.33 -45.51 -4.60
N ALA A 478 17.55 -45.88 -5.01
CA ALA A 478 18.41 -45.13 -5.92
C ALA A 478 18.51 -43.61 -5.60
N SER A 479 17.75 -42.78 -6.33
CA SER A 479 17.68 -41.32 -6.18
C SER A 479 16.39 -40.82 -5.52
N SER A 480 15.41 -41.69 -5.27
CA SER A 480 14.13 -41.36 -4.64
C SER A 480 14.10 -41.72 -3.15
N PHE A 481 13.38 -40.89 -2.38
CA PHE A 481 13.01 -41.16 -1.00
C PHE A 481 11.51 -41.47 -0.95
N SER A 482 11.14 -42.49 -0.20
CA SER A 482 9.75 -42.78 0.18
C SER A 482 9.62 -42.56 1.68
N VAL A 483 8.61 -41.81 2.08
CA VAL A 483 8.40 -41.34 3.46
C VAL A 483 6.98 -41.59 3.92
#